data_AF-B6SN55-F1
#
_entry.id   AF-B6SN55-F1
#
_cell.length_a   1.000
_cell.length_b   1.000
_cell.length_c   1.000
_cell.angle_alpha   90.00
_cell.angle_beta   90.00
_cell.angle_gamma   90.00
#
_symmetry.space_group_name_H-M   'P 1'
#
loop_
_entity.id
_entity.type
_entity.pdbx_description
1 polymer ?
#
loop_
_entity_poly.entity_id
_entity_poly.type
_entity_poly.pdbx_seq_one_letter_code
_entity_poly.pdbx_strand_id
1 'polypeptide(L)'
;MPRHLALLLPLLLLASPAATRLASAACAGEKFPAGRAYASCEDLPKLGASLHWTYDASKSSLSVAFVAAPAAAGGWVAWGLNPTGEGIAGAQALVALAGAGAAAPAVRTYNITGYVPLGKASTPLDFPATDLAADAAGGKIRVYGKLQLRKGMKAVNQVWQVGASSTGGAPDKHAFQADNLGAKSKLVLAGKAPAAAEAPSPALAPEAGGPSAGGDSGAGASSSTAPSKSPNAAVPAAGVSAPALLALALVGFLAAVW
;
A
#
# COMPACT_ATOMS: atom_id res chain seq x y z
N MET A 1 36.78 -54.90 36.69
CA MET A 1 37.73 -54.06 35.91
C MET A 1 37.43 -54.26 34.44
N PRO A 2 37.48 -53.27 33.53
CA PRO A 2 37.29 -51.80 33.62
C PRO A 2 35.89 -51.42 33.07
N ARG A 3 35.19 -50.38 33.56
CA ARG A 3 35.35 -48.95 33.27
C ARG A 3 35.32 -48.61 31.78
N HIS A 4 34.18 -48.15 31.27
CA HIS A 4 34.15 -46.96 30.40
C HIS A 4 32.87 -46.15 30.68
N LEU A 5 33.03 -45.29 31.68
CA LEU A 5 32.32 -44.04 31.83
C LEU A 5 32.61 -43.19 30.58
N ALA A 6 31.61 -42.96 29.74
CA ALA A 6 31.65 -41.87 28.77
C ALA A 6 30.34 -41.09 28.92
N LEU A 7 30.37 -40.17 29.88
CA LEU A 7 29.42 -39.08 30.07
C LEU A 7 29.21 -38.36 28.72
N LEU A 8 28.03 -38.47 28.13
CA LEU A 8 27.56 -37.53 27.11
C LEU A 8 26.57 -36.57 27.78
N LEU A 9 27.12 -35.60 28.53
CA LEU A 9 26.42 -34.40 29.00
C LEU A 9 26.31 -33.39 27.83
N PRO A 10 25.41 -32.40 27.86
CA PRO A 10 24.44 -32.14 26.82
C PRO A 10 24.82 -30.87 26.04
N LEU A 11 24.92 -30.93 24.72
CA LEU A 11 25.09 -29.72 23.91
C LEU A 11 23.73 -29.16 23.49
N LEU A 12 22.91 -28.72 24.45
CA LEU A 12 21.80 -27.78 24.18
C LEU A 12 22.28 -26.36 24.51
N LEU A 13 23.28 -25.89 23.74
CA LEU A 13 23.68 -24.49 23.75
C LEU A 13 22.63 -23.68 22.96
N LEU A 14 21.95 -22.79 23.68
CA LEU A 14 21.35 -21.54 23.22
C LEU A 14 20.38 -21.63 22.03
N ALA A 15 19.14 -22.04 22.30
CA ALA A 15 18.01 -21.41 21.62
C ALA A 15 17.87 -19.97 22.15
N SER A 16 18.74 -19.07 21.72
CA SER A 16 18.56 -17.64 21.95
C SER A 16 17.26 -17.19 21.27
N PRO A 17 16.28 -16.59 21.98
CA PRO A 17 15.18 -15.89 21.33
C PRO A 17 15.71 -14.55 20.81
N ALA A 18 16.58 -14.59 19.80
CA ALA A 18 17.13 -13.41 19.14
C ALA A 18 16.54 -13.19 17.73
N ALA A 19 15.58 -14.01 17.31
CA ALA A 19 15.02 -13.98 15.96
C ALA A 19 13.72 -13.16 15.79
N THR A 20 13.21 -12.47 16.83
CA THR A 20 11.97 -11.67 16.73
C THR A 20 12.16 -10.15 16.80
N ARG A 21 13.38 -9.62 16.58
CA ARG A 21 13.64 -8.16 16.59
C ARG A 21 13.93 -7.51 15.24
N LEU A 22 13.65 -8.16 14.10
CA LEU A 22 13.94 -7.55 12.80
C LEU A 22 12.89 -6.54 12.31
N ALA A 23 11.63 -6.61 12.77
CA ALA A 23 10.56 -5.73 12.29
C ALA A 23 10.46 -4.36 13.01
N SER A 24 11.28 -4.10 14.03
CA SER A 24 11.33 -2.81 14.73
C SER A 24 12.63 -2.04 14.45
N ALA A 25 13.58 -2.65 13.75
CA ALA A 25 14.93 -2.11 13.59
C ALA A 25 15.09 -1.22 12.35
N ALA A 26 14.32 -1.44 11.29
CA ALA A 26 14.46 -0.70 10.04
C ALA A 26 14.03 0.76 10.20
N CYS A 27 12.83 0.95 10.75
CA CYS A 27 12.26 2.26 11.07
C CYS A 27 13.10 3.05 12.11
N ALA A 28 13.64 2.42 13.15
CA ALA A 28 14.44 3.14 14.17
C ALA A 28 15.82 3.63 13.66
N GLY A 29 16.33 3.05 12.57
CA GLY A 29 17.64 3.37 12.00
C GLY A 29 17.63 4.48 10.94
N GLU A 30 16.46 4.90 10.47
CA GLU A 30 16.30 5.87 9.38
C GLU A 30 16.84 7.25 9.78
N LYS A 31 17.67 7.84 8.91
CA LYS A 31 18.22 9.18 9.10
C LYS A 31 17.66 10.13 8.06
N PHE A 32 16.94 11.13 8.52
CA PHE A 32 16.35 12.13 7.64
C PHE A 32 17.28 13.35 7.44
N PRO A 33 17.27 13.95 6.25
CA PRO A 33 18.09 15.12 5.97
C PRO A 33 17.55 16.38 6.67
N ALA A 34 18.40 17.40 6.72
CA ALA A 34 18.12 18.71 7.32
C ALA A 34 17.68 18.63 8.80
N GLY A 35 18.23 17.67 9.55
CA GLY A 35 17.98 17.55 10.99
C GLY A 35 16.57 17.13 11.37
N ARG A 36 15.77 16.61 10.43
CA ARG A 36 14.42 16.10 10.72
C ARG A 36 14.50 14.89 11.66
N ALA A 37 13.67 14.93 12.69
CA ALA A 37 13.53 13.84 13.66
C ALA A 37 12.06 13.65 14.03
N TYR A 38 11.69 12.41 14.32
CA TYR A 38 10.33 12.01 14.63
C TYR A 38 10.29 11.22 15.93
N ALA A 39 9.28 11.48 16.76
CA ALA A 39 9.15 10.87 18.09
C ALA A 39 8.64 9.42 18.04
N SER A 40 7.97 9.05 16.96
CA SER A 40 7.35 7.74 16.77
C SER A 40 7.62 7.25 15.36
N CYS A 41 7.62 5.94 15.22
CA CYS A 41 7.78 5.30 13.94
C CYS A 41 7.24 3.86 13.95
N GLU A 42 6.80 3.39 12.80
CA GLU A 42 6.20 2.08 12.56
C GLU A 42 6.62 1.56 11.17
N ASP A 43 7.09 0.31 11.12
CA ASP A 43 7.20 -0.43 9.86
C ASP A 43 5.79 -0.93 9.49
N LEU A 44 5.26 -0.44 8.36
CA LEU A 44 3.90 -0.74 7.94
C LEU A 44 3.83 -2.17 7.37
N PRO A 45 2.72 -2.89 7.57
CA PRO A 45 2.63 -4.31 7.24
C PRO A 45 2.67 -4.61 5.74
N LYS A 46 2.54 -3.60 4.89
CA LYS A 46 2.37 -3.74 3.43
C LYS A 46 3.28 -2.79 2.66
N LEU A 47 3.69 -3.23 1.46
CA LEU A 47 4.45 -2.45 0.48
C LEU A 47 5.85 -2.02 0.94
N GLY A 48 6.43 -2.72 1.93
CA GLY A 48 7.80 -2.43 2.42
C GLY A 48 7.98 -0.99 2.90
N ALA A 49 6.90 -0.40 3.41
CA ALA A 49 6.83 1.00 3.77
C ALA A 49 7.03 1.22 5.27
N SER A 50 7.49 2.41 5.66
CA SER A 50 7.52 2.84 7.06
C SER A 50 6.95 4.26 7.21
N LEU A 51 6.38 4.52 8.38
CA LEU A 51 5.89 5.84 8.76
C LEU A 51 6.63 6.30 10.00
N HIS A 52 7.06 7.56 9.99
CA HIS A 52 7.65 8.24 11.12
C HIS A 52 6.83 9.48 11.38
N TRP A 53 6.50 9.76 12.65
CA TRP A 53 5.68 10.92 12.97
C TRP A 53 5.97 11.52 14.35
N THR A 54 5.59 12.77 14.48
CA THR A 54 5.49 13.49 15.76
C THR A 54 4.15 14.18 15.80
N TYR A 55 3.36 13.93 16.84
CA TYR A 55 2.08 14.58 17.04
C TYR A 55 2.12 15.54 18.23
N ASP A 56 1.82 16.82 17.97
CA ASP A 56 1.59 17.83 19.01
C ASP A 56 0.09 17.97 19.22
N ALA A 57 -0.43 17.33 20.28
CA ALA A 57 -1.85 17.37 20.61
C ALA A 57 -2.35 18.78 20.97
N SER A 58 -1.49 19.62 21.57
CA SER A 58 -1.86 20.99 21.96
C SER A 58 -2.10 21.88 20.73
N LYS A 59 -1.30 21.66 19.67
CA LYS A 59 -1.42 22.36 18.38
C LYS A 59 -2.26 21.60 17.36
N SER A 60 -2.68 20.37 17.68
CA SER A 60 -3.33 19.45 16.74
C SER A 60 -2.54 19.29 15.44
N SER A 61 -1.22 19.18 15.55
CA SER A 61 -0.30 19.19 14.42
C SER A 61 0.41 17.84 14.32
N LEU A 62 0.38 17.24 13.13
CA LEU A 62 1.03 15.97 12.83
C LEU A 62 2.15 16.18 11.79
N SER A 63 3.40 16.06 12.22
CA SER A 63 4.55 16.00 11.30
C SER A 63 4.82 14.56 10.92
N VAL A 64 4.99 14.27 9.62
CA VAL A 64 5.22 12.92 9.10
C VAL A 64 6.44 12.83 8.17
N ALA A 65 7.04 11.65 8.13
CA ALA A 65 7.84 11.14 7.02
C ALA A 65 7.32 9.76 6.66
N PHE A 66 6.89 9.58 5.42
CA PHE A 66 6.56 8.27 4.86
C PHE A 66 7.66 7.83 3.91
N VAL A 67 8.08 6.57 4.02
CA VAL A 67 9.21 6.01 3.29
C VAL A 67 8.77 4.73 2.60
N ALA A 68 8.93 4.65 1.28
CA ALA A 68 8.65 3.43 0.51
C ALA A 68 9.47 3.39 -0.78
N ALA A 69 9.67 2.21 -1.34
CA ALA A 69 10.14 2.08 -2.72
C ALA A 69 8.96 2.29 -3.69
N PRO A 70 9.09 3.06 -4.78
CA PRO A 70 8.10 3.06 -5.84
C PRO A 70 8.03 1.67 -6.49
N ALA A 71 6.90 1.34 -7.13
CA ALA A 71 6.74 0.01 -7.73
C ALA A 71 7.65 -0.24 -8.94
N ALA A 72 8.16 0.84 -9.56
CA ALA A 72 9.16 0.81 -10.62
C ALA A 72 9.95 2.13 -10.66
N ALA A 73 11.03 2.17 -11.42
CA ALA A 73 11.76 3.39 -11.69
C ALA A 73 10.85 4.42 -12.39
N GLY A 74 10.85 5.68 -11.92
CA GLY A 74 9.93 6.72 -12.41
C GLY A 74 8.52 6.65 -11.80
N GLY A 75 8.29 5.74 -10.86
CA GLY A 75 7.03 5.60 -10.15
C GLY A 75 6.80 6.67 -9.07
N TRP A 76 5.93 6.36 -8.13
CA TRP A 76 5.54 7.27 -7.06
C TRP A 76 5.22 6.53 -5.77
N VAL A 77 5.23 7.27 -4.66
CA VAL A 77 4.80 6.78 -3.34
C VAL A 77 3.81 7.77 -2.73
N ALA A 78 2.86 7.27 -1.94
CA ALA A 78 1.82 8.09 -1.34
C ALA A 78 1.47 7.61 0.06
N TRP A 79 1.16 8.56 0.93
CA TRP A 79 0.55 8.34 2.24
C TRP A 79 -0.53 9.38 2.48
N GLY A 80 -1.61 8.99 3.14
CA GLY A 80 -2.71 9.90 3.43
C GLY A 80 -3.58 9.49 4.60
N LEU A 81 -4.33 10.46 5.10
CA LEU A 81 -5.33 10.27 6.15
C LEU A 81 -6.72 10.24 5.53
N ASN A 82 -7.58 9.33 5.98
CA ASN A 82 -8.97 9.31 5.58
C ASN A 82 -9.89 9.67 6.76
N PRO A 83 -10.46 10.89 6.80
CA PRO A 83 -11.39 11.30 7.84
C PRO A 83 -12.82 10.73 7.67
N THR A 84 -13.13 10.07 6.56
CA THR A 84 -14.49 9.63 6.20
C THR A 84 -14.65 8.11 6.10
N GLY A 85 -13.56 7.35 6.16
CA GLY A 85 -13.58 5.89 6.03
C GLY A 85 -12.19 5.27 6.19
N GLU A 86 -12.05 4.01 5.79
CA GLU A 86 -10.80 3.24 5.90
C GLU A 86 -10.12 2.99 4.55
N GLY A 87 -10.76 3.37 3.45
CA GLY A 87 -10.27 3.14 2.08
C GLY A 87 -9.54 4.35 1.49
N ILE A 88 -9.24 4.29 0.19
CA ILE A 88 -8.64 5.41 -0.55
C ILE A 88 -9.67 6.52 -0.86
N ALA A 89 -10.91 6.15 -1.17
CA ALA A 89 -11.97 7.12 -1.36
C ALA A 89 -12.25 7.87 -0.05
N GLY A 90 -12.15 9.19 -0.08
CA GLY A 90 -12.17 10.11 1.05
C GLY A 90 -10.80 10.45 1.63
N ALA A 91 -9.70 9.89 1.12
CA ALA A 91 -8.37 10.13 1.67
C ALA A 91 -7.77 11.46 1.20
N GLN A 92 -6.98 12.06 2.09
CA GLN A 92 -6.18 13.26 1.87
C GLN A 92 -4.72 12.86 1.85
N ALA A 93 -4.14 12.85 0.65
CA ALA A 93 -2.87 12.20 0.39
C ALA A 93 -1.75 13.20 0.08
N LEU A 94 -0.58 12.92 0.62
CA LEU A 94 0.70 13.44 0.15
C LEU A 94 1.28 12.42 -0.82
N VAL A 95 1.58 12.84 -2.04
CA VAL A 95 2.11 11.99 -3.10
C VAL A 95 3.45 12.53 -3.56
N ALA A 96 4.50 11.72 -3.48
CA ALA A 96 5.81 12.03 -4.04
C ALA A 96 6.00 11.28 -5.36
N LEU A 97 6.11 12.05 -6.44
CA LEU A 97 6.42 11.55 -7.78
C LEU A 97 7.93 11.50 -7.95
N ALA A 98 8.48 10.38 -8.43
CA ALA A 98 9.90 10.29 -8.72
C ALA A 98 10.33 11.42 -9.69
N GLY A 99 11.49 12.01 -9.44
CA GLY A 99 12.07 12.98 -10.35
C GLY A 99 12.55 12.30 -11.64
N ALA A 100 12.61 13.07 -12.73
CA ALA A 100 13.23 12.61 -13.96
C ALA A 100 14.77 12.63 -13.82
N GLY A 101 15.42 11.51 -14.10
CA GLY A 101 16.88 11.38 -13.98
C GLY A 101 17.36 11.64 -12.55
N ALA A 102 18.24 12.63 -12.37
CA ALA A 102 18.78 13.01 -11.07
C ALA A 102 17.93 14.06 -10.31
N ALA A 103 16.78 14.47 -10.86
CA ALA A 103 15.93 15.44 -10.21
C ALA A 103 15.34 14.91 -8.89
N ALA A 104 15.16 15.80 -7.91
CA ALA A 104 14.49 15.46 -6.67
C ALA A 104 13.01 15.10 -6.91
N PRO A 105 12.42 14.20 -6.11
CA PRO A 105 11.00 13.91 -6.17
C PRO A 105 10.13 15.15 -5.91
N ALA A 106 9.01 15.25 -6.60
CA ALA A 106 8.06 16.35 -6.44
C ALA A 106 6.86 15.92 -5.59
N VAL A 107 6.47 16.73 -4.61
CA VAL A 107 5.31 16.46 -3.75
C VAL A 107 4.05 17.14 -4.29
N ARG A 108 2.95 16.41 -4.31
CA ARG A 108 1.60 16.91 -4.58
C ARG A 108 0.64 16.49 -3.48
N THR A 109 -0.43 17.25 -3.31
CA THR A 109 -1.51 16.92 -2.39
C THR A 109 -2.78 16.59 -3.15
N TYR A 110 -3.51 15.57 -2.71
CA TYR A 110 -4.78 15.17 -3.33
C TYR A 110 -5.86 14.90 -2.30
N ASN A 111 -7.02 15.54 -2.48
CA ASN A 111 -8.28 15.18 -1.86
C ASN A 111 -8.96 14.18 -2.79
N ILE A 112 -8.87 12.90 -2.43
CA ILE A 112 -9.31 11.79 -3.25
C ILE A 112 -10.77 11.51 -2.89
N THR A 113 -11.71 12.03 -3.66
CA THR A 113 -13.15 11.85 -3.38
C THR A 113 -13.74 10.58 -3.97
N GLY A 114 -12.99 9.86 -4.82
CA GLY A 114 -13.43 8.63 -5.47
C GLY A 114 -12.36 8.04 -6.39
N TYR A 115 -12.74 7.04 -7.18
CA TYR A 115 -11.84 6.31 -8.08
C TYR A 115 -11.75 6.99 -9.45
N VAL A 116 -11.21 8.20 -9.48
CA VAL A 116 -11.01 9.00 -10.70
C VAL A 116 -9.53 9.30 -10.93
N PRO A 117 -9.10 9.52 -12.19
CA PRO A 117 -7.73 9.96 -12.47
C PRO A 117 -7.38 11.25 -11.73
N LEU A 118 -6.16 11.34 -11.22
CA LEU A 118 -5.65 12.54 -10.57
C LEU A 118 -5.02 13.48 -11.61
N GLY A 119 -5.20 14.79 -11.40
CA GLY A 119 -4.61 15.83 -12.26
C GLY A 119 -3.20 16.22 -11.84
N LYS A 120 -2.51 17.01 -12.67
CA LYS A 120 -1.19 17.54 -12.33
C LYS A 120 -1.25 18.49 -11.13
N ALA A 121 -2.27 19.33 -11.01
CA ALA A 121 -2.32 20.32 -9.93
C ALA A 121 -2.60 19.64 -8.58
N SER A 122 -1.93 20.13 -7.53
CA SER A 122 -2.32 19.79 -6.15
C SER A 122 -3.71 20.31 -5.85
N THR A 123 -4.47 19.58 -5.04
CA THR A 123 -5.76 20.02 -4.51
C THR A 123 -5.62 20.36 -3.02
N PRO A 124 -6.45 21.29 -2.51
CA PRO A 124 -6.53 21.56 -1.07
C PRO A 124 -6.93 20.31 -0.27
N LEU A 125 -6.41 20.19 0.96
CA LEU A 125 -6.74 19.14 1.91
C LEU A 125 -7.56 19.73 3.06
N ASP A 126 -8.55 19.00 3.60
CA ASP A 126 -9.26 19.45 4.82
C ASP A 126 -8.36 19.43 6.07
N PHE A 127 -7.27 18.67 6.03
CA PHE A 127 -6.11 18.81 6.91
C PHE A 127 -5.01 19.57 6.14
N PRO A 128 -4.98 20.91 6.23
CA PRO A 128 -3.98 21.71 5.53
C PRO A 128 -2.57 21.18 5.81
N ALA A 129 -1.78 21.03 4.76
CA ALA A 129 -0.42 20.51 4.85
C ALA A 129 0.60 21.59 4.51
N THR A 130 1.59 21.75 5.38
CA THR A 130 2.76 22.61 5.18
C THR A 130 4.04 21.78 5.21
N ASP A 131 5.19 22.43 5.03
CA ASP A 131 6.52 21.81 5.11
C ASP A 131 6.68 20.59 4.19
N LEU A 132 5.99 20.61 3.05
CA LEU A 132 6.01 19.56 2.05
C LEU A 132 7.40 19.49 1.41
N ALA A 133 7.99 18.30 1.44
CA ALA A 133 9.26 18.03 0.78
C ALA A 133 9.33 16.55 0.44
N ALA A 134 10.23 16.19 -0.48
CA ALA A 134 10.59 14.80 -0.71
C ALA A 134 12.04 14.68 -1.14
N ASP A 135 12.61 13.51 -0.89
CA ASP A 135 13.92 13.13 -1.41
C ASP A 135 13.93 11.62 -1.72
N ALA A 136 15.02 11.15 -2.31
CA ALA A 136 15.21 9.74 -2.60
C ALA A 136 16.56 9.27 -2.04
N ALA A 137 16.56 8.11 -1.39
CA ALA A 137 17.75 7.48 -0.83
C ALA A 137 17.57 5.95 -0.81
N GLY A 138 18.61 5.20 -1.18
CA GLY A 138 18.59 3.73 -1.12
C GLY A 138 17.46 3.07 -1.93
N GLY A 139 17.09 3.65 -3.08
CA GLY A 139 15.98 3.16 -3.91
C GLY A 139 14.58 3.45 -3.36
N LYS A 140 14.48 4.16 -2.22
CA LYS A 140 13.22 4.59 -1.62
C LYS A 140 13.01 6.08 -1.85
N ILE A 141 11.73 6.47 -1.91
CA ILE A 141 11.30 7.86 -1.85
C ILE A 141 10.80 8.13 -0.44
N ARG A 142 11.18 9.30 0.09
CA ARG A 142 10.74 9.81 1.39
C ARG A 142 9.88 11.05 1.14
N VAL A 143 8.66 11.04 1.64
CA VAL A 143 7.73 12.19 1.56
C VAL A 143 7.49 12.76 2.94
N TYR A 144 7.60 14.07 3.06
CA TYR A 144 7.48 14.82 4.31
C TYR A 144 6.28 15.76 4.25
N GLY A 145 5.68 16.02 5.40
CA GLY A 145 4.70 17.07 5.55
C GLY A 145 4.30 17.29 6.99
N LYS A 146 3.64 18.42 7.24
CA LYS A 146 3.02 18.76 8.52
C LYS A 146 1.55 19.05 8.30
N LEU A 147 0.69 18.17 8.80
CA LEU A 147 -0.75 18.26 8.65
C LEU A 147 -1.37 18.93 9.88
N GLN A 148 -2.23 19.92 9.64
CA GLN A 148 -3.07 20.50 10.66
C GLN A 148 -4.34 19.65 10.83
N LEU A 149 -4.40 18.92 11.95
CA LEU A 149 -5.53 18.09 12.31
C LEU A 149 -6.59 18.89 13.09
N ARG A 150 -7.81 18.36 13.18
CA ARG A 150 -8.87 18.83 14.08
C ARG A 150 -8.51 18.55 15.54
N LYS A 151 -8.94 19.45 16.42
CA LYS A 151 -8.66 19.39 17.86
C LYS A 151 -9.23 18.13 18.50
N GLY A 152 -8.45 17.52 19.39
CA GLY A 152 -8.86 16.35 20.18
C GLY A 152 -8.74 15.00 19.48
N MET A 153 -8.24 14.95 18.23
CA MET A 153 -7.97 13.67 17.58
C MET A 153 -6.86 12.89 18.30
N LYS A 154 -7.12 11.60 18.52
CA LYS A 154 -6.20 10.65 19.16
C LYS A 154 -5.75 9.53 18.21
N ALA A 155 -6.59 9.21 17.23
CA ALA A 155 -6.32 8.23 16.21
C ALA A 155 -6.99 8.64 14.90
N VAL A 156 -6.44 8.19 13.78
CA VAL A 156 -6.91 8.47 12.42
C VAL A 156 -6.80 7.22 11.56
N ASN A 157 -7.60 7.12 10.52
CA ASN A 157 -7.41 6.08 9.51
C ASN A 157 -6.35 6.57 8.52
N GLN A 158 -5.39 5.70 8.21
CA GLN A 158 -4.34 5.98 7.24
C GLN A 158 -4.39 4.97 6.10
N VAL A 159 -3.95 5.43 4.93
CA VAL A 159 -3.77 4.62 3.73
C VAL A 159 -2.44 4.98 3.08
N TRP A 160 -1.83 4.03 2.41
CA TRP A 160 -0.60 4.26 1.65
C TRP A 160 -0.59 3.46 0.37
N GLN A 161 0.14 3.95 -0.62
CA GLN A 161 0.27 3.28 -1.91
C GLN A 161 1.64 3.54 -2.56
N VAL A 162 1.99 2.64 -3.46
CA VAL A 162 3.12 2.80 -4.39
C VAL A 162 2.64 2.53 -5.81
N GLY A 163 3.15 3.29 -6.77
CA GLY A 163 2.81 3.13 -8.18
C GLY A 163 4.05 3.06 -9.07
N ALA A 164 3.86 2.52 -10.26
CA ALA A 164 4.95 2.21 -11.20
C ALA A 164 5.29 3.37 -12.13
N SER A 165 4.35 4.29 -12.37
CA SER A 165 4.52 5.35 -13.37
C SER A 165 3.71 6.59 -13.02
N SER A 166 4.10 7.72 -13.63
CA SER A 166 3.41 9.00 -13.56
C SER A 166 3.29 9.57 -14.97
N THR A 167 2.09 10.03 -15.35
CA THR A 167 1.83 10.63 -16.67
C THR A 167 1.43 12.09 -16.52
N GLY A 168 2.00 12.98 -17.34
CA GLY A 168 1.67 14.41 -17.31
C GLY A 168 1.99 15.11 -15.98
N GLY A 169 2.87 14.51 -15.18
CA GLY A 169 3.18 14.96 -13.82
C GLY A 169 2.10 14.61 -12.79
N ALA A 170 1.22 13.65 -13.05
CA ALA A 170 0.27 13.09 -12.09
C ALA A 170 0.56 11.60 -11.87
N PRO A 171 0.26 11.03 -10.69
CA PRO A 171 0.45 9.59 -10.45
C PRO A 171 -0.52 8.77 -11.29
N ASP A 172 -0.03 7.74 -11.98
CA ASP A 172 -0.91 6.75 -12.60
C ASP A 172 -1.50 5.82 -11.53
N LYS A 173 -2.56 5.09 -11.87
CA LYS A 173 -3.22 4.14 -10.98
C LYS A 173 -2.21 3.11 -10.42
N HIS A 174 -2.23 2.89 -9.11
CA HIS A 174 -1.46 1.82 -8.48
C HIS A 174 -2.02 0.44 -8.83
N ALA A 175 -1.25 -0.62 -8.52
CA ALA A 175 -1.72 -1.99 -8.71
C ALA A 175 -2.83 -2.36 -7.71
N PHE A 176 -3.67 -3.34 -8.04
CA PHE A 176 -4.73 -3.86 -7.15
C PHE A 176 -4.35 -5.20 -6.52
N GLN A 177 -3.07 -5.40 -6.24
CA GLN A 177 -2.61 -6.62 -5.58
C GLN A 177 -3.02 -6.63 -4.11
N ALA A 178 -2.98 -7.81 -3.48
CA ALA A 178 -3.39 -7.99 -2.09
C ALA A 178 -2.71 -7.00 -1.14
N ASP A 179 -1.42 -6.71 -1.35
CA ASP A 179 -0.70 -5.76 -0.53
C ASP A 179 -1.16 -4.31 -0.73
N ASN A 180 -1.51 -3.91 -1.97
CA ASN A 180 -2.10 -2.60 -2.22
C ASN A 180 -3.48 -2.47 -1.59
N LEU A 181 -4.32 -3.49 -1.71
CA LEU A 181 -5.67 -3.48 -1.14
C LEU A 181 -5.65 -3.52 0.41
N GLY A 182 -4.61 -4.11 0.98
CA GLY A 182 -4.35 -4.17 2.42
C GLY A 182 -3.55 -2.99 2.98
N ALA A 183 -3.13 -2.02 2.17
CA ALA A 183 -2.29 -0.90 2.58
C ALA A 183 -3.11 0.21 3.28
N LYS A 184 -3.70 -0.17 4.42
CA LYS A 184 -4.53 0.66 5.29
C LYS A 184 -4.44 0.18 6.72
N SER A 185 -4.51 1.11 7.67
CA SER A 185 -4.57 0.78 9.10
C SER A 185 -5.09 1.97 9.91
N LYS A 186 -5.30 1.74 11.21
CA LYS A 186 -5.55 2.82 12.16
C LYS A 186 -4.22 3.29 12.75
N LEU A 187 -3.94 4.58 12.64
CA LEU A 187 -2.80 5.24 13.26
C LEU A 187 -3.21 5.83 14.60
N VAL A 188 -2.55 5.41 15.68
CA VAL A 188 -2.66 6.07 16.99
C VAL A 188 -1.64 7.21 17.03
N LEU A 189 -2.11 8.45 17.17
CA LEU A 189 -1.28 9.65 17.00
C LEU A 189 -0.32 9.88 18.17
N ALA A 190 -0.76 9.57 19.39
CA ALA A 190 -0.01 9.76 20.62
C ALA A 190 0.21 8.42 21.33
N GLY A 191 1.45 8.18 21.76
CA GLY A 191 1.86 6.93 22.40
C GLY A 191 2.91 6.19 21.58
N LYS A 192 3.62 5.26 22.21
CA LYS A 192 4.57 4.39 21.52
C LYS A 192 3.80 3.53 20.51
N ALA A 193 4.30 3.43 19.28
CA ALA A 193 3.69 2.60 18.24
C ALA A 193 3.39 1.20 18.81
N PRO A 194 2.17 0.66 18.59
CA PRO A 194 1.88 -0.70 19.02
C PRO A 194 2.83 -1.66 18.29
N ALA A 195 3.43 -2.59 19.02
CA ALA A 195 4.14 -3.70 18.39
C ALA A 195 3.15 -4.42 17.46
N ALA A 196 3.58 -4.72 16.23
CA ALA A 196 2.77 -5.43 15.25
C ALA A 196 2.09 -6.64 15.92
N ALA A 197 0.76 -6.68 15.85
CA ALA A 197 0.00 -7.81 16.37
C ALA A 197 0.45 -9.08 15.65
N GLU A 198 0.97 -10.05 16.39
CA GLU A 198 1.17 -11.40 15.87
C GLU A 198 -0.16 -11.90 15.31
N ALA A 199 -0.13 -12.34 14.05
CA ALA A 199 -1.25 -13.06 13.48
C ALA A 199 -1.53 -14.28 14.36
N PRO A 200 -2.79 -14.56 14.75
CA PRO A 200 -3.11 -15.77 15.47
C PRO A 200 -2.67 -16.97 14.62
N SER A 201 -1.89 -17.88 15.22
CA SER A 201 -1.52 -19.15 14.60
C SER A 201 -2.75 -19.85 14.02
N PRO A 202 -2.66 -20.46 12.82
CA PRO A 202 -3.76 -21.23 12.28
C PRO A 202 -4.12 -22.35 13.26
N ALA A 203 -5.35 -22.34 13.76
CA ALA A 203 -5.91 -23.50 14.43
C ALA A 203 -5.95 -24.66 13.41
N LEU A 204 -5.36 -25.79 13.77
CA LEU A 204 -5.41 -27.01 12.98
C LEU A 204 -6.88 -27.40 12.77
N ALA A 205 -7.27 -27.55 11.50
CA ALA A 205 -8.58 -28.07 11.14
C ALA A 205 -8.71 -29.53 11.62
N PRO A 206 -9.87 -29.95 12.16
CA PRO A 206 -10.10 -31.35 12.44
C PRO A 206 -10.24 -32.14 11.13
N GLU A 207 -9.58 -33.30 11.09
CA GLU A 207 -9.63 -34.29 10.01
C GLU A 207 -11.07 -34.66 9.64
N ALA A 208 -11.36 -34.64 8.34
CA ALA A 208 -12.58 -35.17 7.77
C ALA A 208 -12.53 -36.71 7.79
N GLY A 209 -13.37 -37.33 8.64
CA GLY A 209 -13.65 -38.76 8.58
C GLY A 209 -14.40 -39.12 7.30
N GLY A 210 -13.87 -40.09 6.56
CA GLY A 210 -14.45 -40.65 5.34
C GLY A 210 -15.75 -41.45 5.56
N PRO A 211 -16.41 -41.88 4.48
CA PRO A 211 -17.82 -42.24 4.46
C PRO A 211 -18.05 -43.71 4.83
N SER A 212 -19.14 -43.99 5.55
CA SER A 212 -19.72 -45.33 5.63
C SER A 212 -21.00 -45.41 4.80
N ALA A 213 -21.00 -46.40 3.91
CA ALA A 213 -22.12 -46.84 3.11
C ALA A 213 -23.15 -47.58 3.97
N GLY A 214 -24.42 -47.46 3.57
CA GLY A 214 -25.53 -48.26 4.08
C GLY A 214 -26.77 -47.93 3.25
N GLY A 215 -27.01 -48.71 2.21
CA GLY A 215 -28.27 -48.66 1.47
C GLY A 215 -29.35 -49.44 2.22
N ASP A 216 -30.60 -48.99 2.11
CA ASP A 216 -31.62 -49.87 1.55
C ASP A 216 -32.80 -49.08 0.97
N SER A 217 -33.48 -49.79 0.10
CA SER A 217 -34.51 -49.47 -0.88
C SER A 217 -35.87 -49.03 -0.32
N GLY A 218 -36.59 -48.22 -1.11
CA GLY A 218 -37.98 -47.85 -0.84
C GLY A 218 -38.56 -46.97 -1.94
N ALA A 219 -39.12 -47.58 -2.97
CA ALA A 219 -39.87 -46.92 -4.04
C ALA A 219 -41.24 -46.43 -3.53
N GLY A 220 -41.61 -45.20 -3.91
CA GLY A 220 -42.93 -44.63 -3.60
C GLY A 220 -43.09 -43.25 -4.22
N ALA A 221 -43.72 -43.22 -5.40
CA ALA A 221 -44.02 -42.02 -6.17
C ALA A 221 -44.97 -41.06 -5.45
N SER A 222 -44.79 -39.75 -5.64
CA SER A 222 -45.85 -38.84 -6.14
C SER A 222 -45.36 -37.39 -6.27
N SER A 223 -45.57 -36.87 -7.49
CA SER A 223 -45.95 -35.51 -7.89
C SER A 223 -45.49 -34.30 -7.08
N SER A 224 -44.69 -33.43 -7.70
CA SER A 224 -45.16 -32.12 -8.21
C SER A 224 -43.96 -31.20 -8.50
N THR A 225 -43.68 -30.92 -9.78
CA THR A 225 -42.75 -29.85 -10.17
C THR A 225 -43.25 -29.10 -11.40
N ALA A 226 -43.49 -27.81 -11.19
CA ALA A 226 -43.24 -26.70 -12.13
C ALA A 226 -42.33 -25.73 -11.34
N PRO A 227 -41.49 -24.85 -11.95
CA PRO A 227 -41.77 -24.13 -13.19
C PRO A 227 -40.59 -23.90 -14.17
N SER A 228 -40.97 -23.50 -15.38
CA SER A 228 -40.38 -22.47 -16.26
C SER A 228 -38.85 -22.39 -16.47
N LYS A 229 -38.41 -22.71 -17.69
CA LYS A 229 -37.18 -22.15 -18.27
C LYS A 229 -37.33 -21.99 -19.79
N SER A 230 -37.44 -20.74 -20.25
CA SER A 230 -37.28 -20.40 -21.67
C SER A 230 -35.80 -20.48 -22.06
N PRO A 231 -35.46 -21.02 -23.24
CA PRO A 231 -34.19 -20.79 -23.90
C PRO A 231 -34.36 -19.89 -25.15
N ASN A 232 -33.38 -19.03 -25.41
CA ASN A 232 -32.86 -18.72 -26.74
C ASN A 232 -31.68 -17.74 -26.55
N ALA A 233 -30.44 -18.14 -26.85
CA ALA A 233 -29.84 -18.37 -28.17
C ALA A 233 -29.19 -17.10 -28.75
N ALA A 234 -27.89 -16.97 -28.46
CA ALA A 234 -26.78 -16.83 -29.42
C ALA A 234 -26.99 -16.08 -30.77
N VAL A 235 -26.31 -14.92 -30.85
CA VAL A 235 -25.48 -14.28 -31.92
C VAL A 235 -26.00 -14.19 -33.37
N PRO A 236 -25.64 -13.13 -34.14
CA PRO A 236 -24.30 -13.09 -34.78
C PRO A 236 -23.63 -11.69 -34.88
N ALA A 237 -22.36 -11.76 -35.26
CA ALA A 237 -21.41 -10.69 -35.48
C ALA A 237 -21.54 -10.02 -36.86
N ALA A 238 -21.26 -8.71 -36.91
CA ALA A 238 -20.71 -7.91 -38.02
C ALA A 238 -20.64 -6.45 -37.51
N GLY A 239 -19.67 -5.59 -37.80
CA GLY A 239 -18.57 -5.64 -38.74
C GLY A 239 -17.61 -4.46 -38.52
N VAL A 240 -16.62 -4.43 -39.40
CA VAL A 240 -15.40 -3.63 -39.47
C VAL A 240 -15.68 -2.15 -39.77
N SER A 241 -14.90 -1.21 -39.18
CA SER A 241 -14.30 -0.07 -39.91
C SER A 241 -13.35 0.74 -39.02
N ALA A 242 -12.08 0.84 -39.43
CA ALA A 242 -11.10 1.82 -38.97
C ALA A 242 -10.99 2.95 -40.00
N PRO A 243 -10.58 4.18 -39.61
CA PRO A 243 -9.96 5.08 -40.57
C PRO A 243 -8.56 5.57 -40.16
N ALA A 244 -7.66 5.41 -41.13
CA ALA A 244 -6.67 6.35 -41.63
C ALA A 244 -5.71 7.05 -40.64
N LEU A 245 -4.47 6.52 -40.62
CA LEU A 245 -3.24 7.27 -40.38
C LEU A 245 -3.05 8.33 -41.48
N LEU A 246 -2.94 9.61 -41.09
CA LEU A 246 -2.41 10.66 -41.95
C LEU A 246 -0.99 11.00 -41.50
N ALA A 247 -0.01 10.52 -42.26
CA ALA A 247 1.37 10.97 -42.17
C ALA A 247 1.52 12.22 -43.06
N LEU A 248 1.86 13.38 -42.48
CA LEU A 248 2.44 14.48 -43.23
C LEU A 248 3.95 14.51 -42.97
N ALA A 249 4.70 14.05 -43.97
CA ALA A 249 6.10 14.41 -44.15
C ALA A 249 6.13 15.70 -44.99
N LEU A 250 6.83 16.73 -44.50
CA LEU A 250 7.20 17.90 -45.28
C LEU A 250 8.72 18.03 -45.24
N VAL A 251 9.31 17.73 -46.40
CA VAL A 251 10.70 18.01 -46.75
C VAL A 251 10.70 19.22 -47.69
N GLY A 252 11.58 20.19 -47.45
CA GLY A 252 11.80 21.38 -48.28
C GLY A 252 12.73 22.35 -47.52
N PHE A 253 14.06 22.19 -47.54
CA PHE A 253 15.06 22.52 -48.57
C PHE A 253 15.41 24.03 -48.69
N LEU A 254 16.66 24.32 -48.30
CA LEU A 254 17.63 25.35 -48.73
C LEU A 254 17.56 26.84 -48.32
N ALA A 255 18.81 27.33 -48.11
CA ALA A 255 19.38 28.68 -48.20
C ALA A 255 19.33 29.54 -46.91
N ALA A 256 20.32 30.34 -46.53
CA ALA A 256 21.70 30.58 -46.95
C ALA A 256 22.23 31.67 -45.97
N VAL A 257 23.51 31.60 -45.64
CA VAL A 257 24.45 32.72 -45.41
C VAL A 257 23.90 34.01 -44.76
N TRP A 258 24.26 34.24 -43.49
CA TRP A 258 25.06 35.38 -43.02
C TRP A 258 25.55 35.13 -41.59
#